data_AF-A0A2R3J0L3-F1
#
_entry.id   AF-A0A2R3J0L3-F1
#
_cell.length_a   1.000
_cell.length_b   1.000
_cell.length_c   1.000
_cell.angle_alpha   90.00
_cell.angle_beta   90.00
_cell.angle_gamma   90.00
#
_symmetry.space_group_name_H-M   'P 1'
#
loop_
_entity.id
_entity.type
_entity.pdbx_description
1 polymer ?
#
loop_
_entity_poly.entity_id
_entity_poly.type
_entity_poly.pdbx_seq_one_letter_code
_entity_poly.pdbx_strand_id
1 'polypeptide(L)'
;MLRRISPVVLSFFFAMAAEAAGNLQDLAGSTIIAAGKLEAVKCPGAGLYECADWPSGLYRFEEQDVCLTIVEGCDYSCDGILSEKSGTQSVLVSGSYRERIRKVEGAKVSCPR
;
A
#
# COMPACT_ATOMS: atom_id res chain seq x y z
N MET A 1 -16.71 -31.14 -27.80
CA MET A 1 -17.01 -31.32 -26.37
C MET A 1 -16.94 -29.96 -25.69
N LEU A 2 -18.09 -29.36 -25.37
CA LEU A 2 -18.15 -28.07 -24.66
C LEU A 2 -17.87 -28.34 -23.17
N ARG A 3 -16.70 -27.92 -22.69
CA ARG A 3 -16.27 -28.07 -21.29
C ARG A 3 -17.23 -27.24 -20.43
N ARG A 4 -18.10 -27.89 -19.63
CA ARG A 4 -19.00 -27.23 -18.69
C ARG A 4 -18.15 -26.45 -17.67
N ILE A 5 -18.02 -25.14 -17.87
CA ILE A 5 -17.43 -24.24 -16.88
C ILE A 5 -18.45 -24.17 -15.73
N SER A 6 -18.08 -24.69 -14.56
CA SER A 6 -18.95 -24.72 -13.39
C SER A 6 -19.27 -23.29 -12.95
N PRO A 7 -20.55 -22.90 -12.76
CA PRO A 7 -20.95 -21.52 -12.44
C PRO A 7 -20.38 -21.01 -11.10
N VAL A 8 -19.96 -21.91 -10.21
CA VAL A 8 -19.30 -21.60 -8.94
C VAL A 8 -17.94 -20.92 -9.14
N VAL A 9 -17.22 -21.29 -10.21
CA VAL A 9 -15.91 -20.71 -10.52
C VAL A 9 -16.09 -19.25 -10.98
N LEU A 10 -17.15 -18.94 -11.72
CA LEU A 10 -17.42 -17.59 -12.20
C LEU A 10 -17.67 -16.60 -11.04
N SER A 11 -18.47 -16.98 -10.04
CA SER A 11 -18.85 -16.10 -8.93
C SER A 11 -17.69 -15.69 -8.02
N PHE A 12 -16.69 -16.57 -7.84
CA PHE A 12 -15.53 -16.27 -7.00
C PHE A 12 -14.60 -15.21 -7.60
N PHE A 13 -14.46 -15.17 -8.93
CA PHE A 13 -13.65 -14.15 -9.61
C PHE A 13 -14.33 -12.77 -9.58
N PHE A 14 -15.67 -12.71 -9.69
CA PHE A 14 -16.40 -11.44 -9.62
C PHE A 14 -16.32 -10.76 -8.25
N ALA A 15 -16.38 -11.53 -7.16
CA ALA A 15 -16.28 -10.97 -5.81
C ALA A 15 -14.92 -10.30 -5.55
N MET A 16 -13.83 -10.89 -6.07
CA MET A 16 -12.46 -10.37 -5.89
C MET A 16 -12.22 -9.06 -6.66
N ALA A 17 -12.76 -8.95 -7.88
CA ALA A 17 -12.65 -7.73 -8.67
C ALA A 17 -13.45 -6.57 -8.07
N ALA A 18 -14.60 -6.86 -7.45
CA ALA A 18 -15.45 -5.86 -6.81
C ALA A 18 -14.78 -5.20 -5.59
N GLU A 19 -14.02 -5.96 -4.80
CA GLU A 19 -13.33 -5.44 -3.61
C GLU A 19 -12.18 -4.47 -3.99
N ALA A 20 -11.40 -4.81 -5.01
CA ALA A 20 -10.37 -3.92 -5.55
C ALA A 20 -10.97 -2.65 -6.17
N ALA A 21 -12.10 -2.76 -6.88
CA ALA A 21 -12.82 -1.62 -7.42
C ALA A 21 -13.40 -0.72 -6.32
N GLY A 22 -13.89 -1.30 -5.22
CA GLY A 22 -14.36 -0.56 -4.04
C GLY A 22 -13.25 0.27 -3.41
N ASN A 23 -12.07 -0.34 -3.16
CA ASN A 23 -10.92 0.37 -2.59
C ASN A 23 -10.46 1.55 -3.47
N LEU A 24 -10.57 1.44 -4.80
CA LEU A 24 -10.25 2.53 -5.72
C LEU A 24 -11.35 3.60 -5.79
N GLN A 25 -12.63 3.22 -5.69
CA GLN A 25 -13.74 4.19 -5.64
C GLN A 25 -13.64 5.10 -4.41
N ASP A 26 -13.10 4.60 -3.30
CA ASP A 26 -12.86 5.41 -2.10
C ASP A 26 -11.83 6.53 -2.31
N LEU A 27 -11.01 6.46 -3.38
CA LEU A 27 -10.13 7.56 -3.79
C LEU A 27 -10.88 8.69 -4.51
N ALA A 28 -12.14 8.50 -4.90
CA ALA A 28 -12.88 9.52 -5.64
C ALA A 28 -13.04 10.80 -4.80
N GLY A 29 -12.56 11.91 -5.35
CA GLY A 29 -12.55 13.21 -4.67
C GLY A 29 -11.44 13.37 -3.63
N SER A 30 -10.54 12.39 -3.50
CA SER A 30 -9.31 12.52 -2.69
C SER A 30 -8.22 13.24 -3.49
N THR A 31 -7.35 13.95 -2.79
CA THR A 31 -6.08 14.43 -3.36
C THR A 31 -5.04 13.34 -3.23
N ILE A 32 -4.38 12.99 -4.33
CA ILE A 32 -3.23 12.07 -4.30
C ILE A 32 -2.00 12.85 -3.84
N ILE A 33 -1.44 12.46 -2.70
CA ILE A 33 -0.24 13.07 -2.14
C ILE A 33 1.01 12.47 -2.80
N ALA A 34 1.01 11.14 -2.94
CA ALA A 34 2.09 10.38 -3.55
C ALA A 34 1.55 9.05 -4.10
N ALA A 35 2.14 8.57 -5.19
CA ALA A 35 1.84 7.27 -5.76
C ALA A 35 3.08 6.70 -6.44
N GLY A 36 3.23 5.37 -6.43
CA GLY A 36 4.34 4.67 -7.07
C GLY A 36 4.93 3.58 -6.18
N LYS A 37 6.16 3.20 -6.48
CA LYS A 37 6.86 2.12 -5.77
C LYS A 37 7.29 2.56 -4.38
N LEU A 38 6.96 1.74 -3.40
CA LEU A 38 7.32 1.85 -1.99
C LEU A 38 8.46 0.89 -1.69
N GLU A 39 9.52 1.42 -1.10
CA GLU A 39 10.63 0.63 -0.56
C GLU A 39 10.67 0.72 0.96
N ALA A 40 10.90 -0.42 1.60
CA ALA A 40 11.11 -0.50 3.03
C ALA A 40 12.41 0.22 3.40
N VAL A 41 12.32 1.23 4.25
CA VAL A 41 13.48 2.01 4.70
C VAL A 41 14.09 1.31 5.92
N LYS A 42 15.20 0.62 5.69
CA LYS A 42 15.94 -0.06 6.75
C LYS A 42 16.76 0.94 7.56
N CYS A 43 16.91 0.70 8.86
CA CYS A 43 17.80 1.49 9.69
C CYS A 43 19.25 1.39 9.14
N PRO A 44 19.92 2.51 8.84
CA PRO A 44 21.31 2.49 8.44
C PRO A 44 22.17 2.13 9.67
N GLY A 45 22.67 0.90 9.72
CA GLY A 45 23.39 0.32 10.87
C GLY A 45 24.76 0.92 11.20
N ALA A 46 25.03 2.17 10.80
CA ALA A 46 26.31 2.87 10.98
C ALA A 46 26.35 3.77 12.23
N GLY A 47 25.41 3.62 13.16
CA GLY A 47 25.37 4.41 14.41
C GLY A 47 24.97 5.88 14.25
N LEU A 48 24.56 6.29 13.05
CA LEU A 48 23.97 7.62 12.80
C LEU A 48 22.53 7.71 13.34
N TYR A 49 21.92 6.56 13.62
CA TYR A 49 20.58 6.41 14.13
C TYR A 49 20.54 5.36 15.23
N GLU A 50 19.82 5.65 16.31
CA GLU A 50 19.46 4.68 17.32
C GLU A 50 18.41 3.73 16.71
N CYS A 51 18.86 2.61 16.14
CA CYS A 51 17.96 1.67 15.49
C CYS A 51 16.91 1.07 16.44
N ALA A 52 17.11 1.19 17.76
CA ALA A 52 16.12 0.84 18.76
C ALA A 52 14.83 1.68 18.64
N ASP A 53 14.95 2.94 18.22
CA ASP A 53 13.82 3.86 18.03
C ASP A 53 13.37 3.94 16.56
N TRP A 54 13.91 3.09 15.68
CA TRP A 54 13.57 3.12 14.25
C TRP A 54 12.10 2.73 14.04
N PRO A 55 11.30 3.53 13.31
CA PRO A 55 9.89 3.22 13.11
C PRO A 55 9.72 1.87 12.41
N SER A 56 8.88 1.01 12.99
CA SER A 56 8.47 -0.23 12.32
C SER A 56 7.62 0.09 11.09
N GLY A 57 7.80 -0.68 10.02
CA GLY A 57 7.04 -0.50 8.79
C GLY A 57 7.25 0.87 8.13
N LEU A 58 8.44 1.45 8.22
CA LEU A 58 8.78 2.68 7.51
C LEU A 58 9.00 2.40 6.02
N TYR A 59 8.27 3.11 5.17
CA TYR A 59 8.41 3.07 3.72
C TYR A 59 8.64 4.46 3.14
N ARG A 60 9.34 4.49 2.00
CA ARG A 60 9.55 5.69 1.19
C ARG A 60 9.11 5.42 -0.24
N PHE A 61 8.48 6.40 -0.87
CA PHE A 61 8.26 6.38 -2.31
C PHE A 61 9.58 6.63 -3.04
N GLU A 62 10.05 5.70 -3.87
CA GLU A 62 11.41 5.72 -4.46
C GLU A 62 11.79 7.06 -5.13
N GLU A 63 10.85 7.64 -5.86
CA GLU A 63 11.07 8.85 -6.66
C GLU A 63 10.59 10.14 -5.97
N GLN A 64 10.18 10.05 -4.70
CA GLN A 64 9.53 11.15 -3.98
C GLN A 64 10.10 11.28 -2.56
N ASP A 65 10.20 12.51 -2.05
CA ASP A 65 10.59 12.76 -0.65
C ASP A 65 9.38 12.65 0.30
N VAL A 66 8.69 11.51 0.22
CA VAL A 66 7.49 11.20 1.00
C VAL A 66 7.67 9.85 1.67
N CYS A 67 7.56 9.87 3.00
CA CYS A 67 7.64 8.68 3.83
C CYS A 67 6.34 8.45 4.58
N LEU A 68 6.05 7.19 4.87
CA LEU A 68 4.91 6.76 5.65
C LEU A 68 5.25 5.53 6.49
N THR A 69 4.50 5.33 7.56
CA THR A 69 4.46 4.05 8.26
C THR A 69 3.30 3.22 7.75
N ILE A 70 3.50 1.90 7.65
CA ILE A 70 2.46 0.93 7.28
C ILE A 70 2.50 -0.21 8.29
N VAL A 71 1.37 -0.46 8.97
CA VAL A 71 1.29 -1.49 10.02
C VAL A 71 1.37 -2.89 9.42
N GLU A 72 0.58 -3.15 8.37
CA GLU A 72 0.63 -4.38 7.58
C GLU A 72 1.42 -4.15 6.30
N GLY A 73 2.73 -4.03 6.48
CA GLY A 73 3.68 -3.69 5.43
C GLY A 73 3.69 -4.63 4.24
N CYS A 74 4.43 -4.21 3.22
CA CYS A 74 4.79 -5.02 2.07
C CYS A 74 6.19 -5.61 2.29
N ASP A 75 6.35 -6.93 2.20
CA ASP A 75 7.55 -7.66 2.64
C ASP A 75 8.89 -6.96 2.32
N TYR A 76 9.11 -6.58 1.06
CA TYR A 76 10.32 -5.89 0.60
C TYR A 76 10.01 -4.62 -0.22
N SER A 77 9.04 -4.70 -1.12
CA SER A 77 8.57 -3.57 -1.92
C SER A 77 7.15 -3.82 -2.40
N CYS A 78 6.39 -2.77 -2.63
CA CYS A 78 5.07 -2.82 -3.26
C CYS A 78 4.80 -1.51 -4.00
N ASP A 79 3.73 -1.47 -4.78
CA ASP A 79 3.18 -0.19 -5.23
C ASP A 79 2.22 0.35 -4.17
N GLY A 80 2.18 1.67 -4.03
CA GLY A 80 1.29 2.32 -3.08
C GLY A 80 0.70 3.62 -3.59
N ILE A 81 -0.37 4.05 -2.93
CA ILE A 81 -1.01 5.35 -3.10
C ILE A 81 -1.27 5.91 -1.72
N LEU A 82 -0.72 7.10 -1.44
CA LEU A 82 -1.08 7.92 -0.30
C LEU A 82 -2.04 9.02 -0.78
N SER A 83 -3.22 9.05 -0.20
CA SER A 83 -4.26 10.02 -0.54
C SER A 83 -4.83 10.70 0.70
N GLU A 84 -5.46 11.86 0.52
CA GLU A 84 -6.14 12.58 1.58
C GLU A 84 -7.50 13.09 1.11
N LYS A 85 -8.50 12.98 1.99
CA LYS A 85 -9.84 13.49 1.78
C LYS A 85 -10.36 14.11 3.08
N SER A 86 -10.68 15.40 3.03
CA SER A 86 -11.19 16.16 4.18
C SER A 86 -10.32 16.05 5.45
N GLY A 87 -8.99 16.04 5.29
CA GLY A 87 -8.02 15.90 6.38
C GLY A 87 -7.77 14.47 6.86
N THR A 88 -8.44 13.47 6.28
CA THR A 88 -8.22 12.05 6.59
C THR A 88 -7.31 11.43 5.53
N GLN A 89 -6.19 10.84 5.96
CA GLN A 89 -5.28 10.12 5.08
C GLN A 89 -5.75 8.68 4.84
N SER A 90 -5.41 8.14 3.69
CA SER A 90 -5.65 6.74 3.34
C SER A 90 -4.51 6.20 2.49
N VAL A 91 -4.04 5.01 2.86
CA VAL A 91 -2.96 4.30 2.18
C VAL A 91 -3.55 3.08 1.50
N LEU A 92 -3.32 2.98 0.20
CA LEU A 92 -3.55 1.76 -0.56
C LEU A 92 -2.19 1.15 -0.94
N VAL A 93 -2.08 -0.16 -0.88
CA VAL A 93 -0.91 -0.90 -1.34
C VAL A 93 -1.29 -2.04 -2.26
N SER A 94 -0.36 -2.41 -3.13
CA SER A 94 -0.44 -3.55 -4.03
C SER A 94 0.91 -4.27 -4.04
N GLY A 95 1.01 -5.43 -3.39
CA GLY A 95 2.24 -6.24 -3.42
C GLY A 95 2.40 -7.25 -2.27
N SER A 96 2.12 -8.52 -2.59
CA SER A 96 2.93 -9.75 -2.40
C SER A 96 1.99 -10.96 -2.51
N TYR A 97 2.31 -11.87 -3.44
CA TYR A 97 1.63 -13.14 -3.77
C TYR A 97 0.15 -13.13 -4.26
N ARG A 98 -0.62 -12.06 -4.07
CA ARG A 98 -1.95 -11.86 -4.68
C ARG A 98 -2.13 -10.38 -5.00
N GLU A 99 -2.12 -10.02 -6.28
CA GLU A 99 -2.24 -8.67 -6.87
C GLU A 99 -3.55 -7.93 -6.52
N ARG A 100 -3.85 -7.73 -5.24
CA ARG A 100 -5.04 -7.01 -4.79
C ARG A 100 -4.62 -5.69 -4.17
N ILE A 101 -5.14 -4.61 -4.75
CA ILE A 101 -5.13 -3.29 -4.14
C ILE A 101 -5.95 -3.39 -2.85
N ARG A 102 -5.29 -3.14 -1.73
CA ARG A 102 -5.90 -3.17 -0.40
C ARG A 102 -5.61 -1.89 0.35
N LYS A 103 -6.57 -1.46 1.16
CA LYS A 103 -6.36 -0.40 2.14
C LYS A 103 -5.58 -0.95 3.32
N VAL A 104 -4.60 -0.20 3.80
CA VAL A 104 -3.79 -0.53 4.96
C VAL A 104 -3.78 0.63 5.94
N GLU A 105 -3.58 0.32 7.21
CA GLU A 105 -3.34 1.33 8.24
C GLU A 105 -1.94 1.90 8.07
N GLY A 106 -1.86 3.23 8.06
CA GLY A 106 -0.62 3.95 7.89
C GLY A 106 -0.83 5.46 7.90
N ALA A 107 0.26 6.20 8.09
CA ALA A 107 0.24 7.65 8.13
C ALA A 107 1.51 8.23 7.52
N LYS A 108 1.38 9.41 6.91
CA LYS A 108 2.54 10.20 6.47
C LYS A 108 3.40 10.54 7.68
N VAL A 109 4.71 10.34 7.54
CA VAL A 109 5.71 10.74 8.54
C VAL A 109 6.80 11.59 7.89
N SER A 110 7.64 12.21 8.71
CA SER A 110 8.84 12.87 8.20
C SER A 110 9.85 11.79 7.76
N CYS A 111 10.44 11.96 6.59
CA CYS A 111 11.54 11.09 6.16
C CYS A 111 12.75 11.28 7.08
N PRO A 112 13.40 10.19 7.53
CA PRO A 112 14.72 10.27 8.15
C PRO A 112 15.71 10.94 7.18
N ARG A 113 16.66 11.70 7.73
CA ARG A 113 17.66 12.46 6.95
C ARG A 113 18.96 11.70 6.65
#